data_AF-A0A7Y1GHB5-F1
#
_entry.id   AF-A0A7Y1GHB5-F1
#
_cell.length_a   1.000
_cell.length_b   1.000
_cell.length_c   1.000
_cell.angle_alpha   90.00
_cell.angle_beta   90.00
_cell.angle_gamma   90.00
#
_symmetry.space_group_name_H-M   'P 1'
#
loop_
_entity.id
_entity.type
_entity.pdbx_description
1 polymer ?
#
loop_
_entity_poly.entity_id
_entity_poly.type
_entity_poly.pdbx_seq_one_letter_code
_entity_poly.pdbx_strand_id
1 'polypeptide(L)'
;MRKTLWRLCLALFAGHELDAVAQAEWRLLYGLRDLDPALGQQWFIALHVPLCVALMWLIGHPCQAMRRTSRQLLAAFAVVHAGLHYNLQQHPLYLFDSLLSQTLIFACGATGLLYLMLDLGRQRSPCND
;
A
#
# COMPACT_ATOMS: atom_id res chain seq x y z
N MET A 1 -18.00 8.23 -5.62
CA MET A 1 -17.60 6.94 -5.01
C MET A 1 -16.15 6.57 -5.31
N ARG A 2 -15.75 6.29 -6.56
CA ARG A 2 -14.36 5.88 -6.91
C ARG A 2 -13.24 6.78 -6.37
N LYS A 3 -13.37 8.11 -6.53
CA LYS A 3 -12.38 9.07 -5.99
C LYS A 3 -12.26 9.02 -4.47
N THR A 4 -13.35 8.68 -3.76
CA THR A 4 -13.35 8.54 -2.30
C THR A 4 -12.70 7.24 -1.88
N LEU A 5 -13.05 6.11 -2.53
CA LEU A 5 -12.39 4.82 -2.31
C LEU A 5 -10.88 4.89 -2.54
N TRP A 6 -10.45 5.54 -3.62
CA TRP A 6 -9.04 5.77 -3.89
C TRP A 6 -8.34 6.54 -2.77
N ARG A 7 -8.92 7.66 -2.32
CA ARG A 7 -8.35 8.46 -1.22
C ARG A 7 -8.31 7.68 0.09
N LEU A 8 -9.34 6.87 0.35
CA LEU A 8 -9.40 6.01 1.52
C LEU A 8 -8.31 4.92 1.47
N CYS A 9 -8.14 4.25 0.32
CA CYS A 9 -7.06 3.29 0.10
C CYS A 9 -5.70 3.93 0.37
N LEU A 10 -5.43 5.12 -0.18
CA LEU A 10 -4.17 5.84 0.05
C LEU A 10 -3.98 6.24 1.52
N ALA A 11 -5.03 6.70 2.20
CA ALA A 11 -4.96 7.06 3.62
C ALA A 11 -4.71 5.85 4.53
N LEU A 12 -5.37 4.72 4.24
CA LEU A 12 -5.14 3.46 4.95
C LEU A 12 -3.74 2.93 4.69
N PHE A 13 -3.23 3.06 3.46
CA PHE A 13 -1.87 2.69 3.11
C PHE A 13 -0.87 3.53 3.91
N ALA A 14 -1.02 4.86 3.91
CA ALA A 14 -0.16 5.75 4.70
C ALA A 14 -0.25 5.48 6.22
N GLY A 15 -1.43 5.15 6.73
CA GLY A 15 -1.62 4.74 8.12
C GLY A 15 -0.89 3.42 8.45
N HIS A 16 -0.95 2.45 7.53
CA HIS A 16 -0.18 1.20 7.63
C HIS A 16 1.32 1.48 7.67
N GLU A 17 1.85 2.36 6.81
CA GLU A 17 3.29 2.69 6.83
C GLU A 17 3.75 3.29 8.18
N LEU A 18 2.91 4.10 8.84
CA LEU A 18 3.21 4.62 10.18
C LEU A 18 3.24 3.49 11.22
N ASP A 19 2.29 2.56 11.14
CA ASP A 19 2.25 1.38 12.00
C ASP A 19 3.42 0.42 11.70
N ALA A 20 3.84 0.29 10.44
CA ALA A 20 4.99 -0.51 10.03
C ALA A 20 6.30 -0.02 10.66
N VAL A 21 6.47 1.30 10.81
CA VAL A 21 7.58 1.87 11.59
C VAL A 21 7.45 1.51 13.07
N ALA A 22 6.25 1.56 13.65
CA ALA A 22 6.04 1.21 15.05
C ALA A 22 6.27 -0.29 15.33
N GLN A 23 5.89 -1.16 14.39
CA GLN A 23 5.97 -2.62 14.50
C GLN A 23 7.26 -3.20 13.89
N ALA A 24 8.26 -2.37 13.61
CA ALA A 24 9.56 -2.79 13.09
C ALA A 24 9.51 -3.67 11.83
N GLU A 25 8.64 -3.34 10.88
CA GLU A 25 8.42 -4.11 9.65
C GLU A 25 9.71 -4.31 8.82
N TRP A 26 10.68 -3.40 8.93
CA TRP A 26 11.99 -3.55 8.29
C TRP A 26 12.71 -4.85 8.68
N ARG A 27 12.39 -5.44 9.84
CA ARG A 27 12.89 -6.76 10.25
C ARG A 27 12.35 -7.89 9.39
N LEU A 28 11.22 -7.72 8.74
CA LEU A 28 10.68 -8.69 7.78
C LEU A 28 11.35 -8.56 6.41
N LEU A 29 11.94 -7.41 6.06
CA LEU A 29 12.61 -7.17 4.78
C LEU A 29 14.01 -7.78 4.76
N TYR A 30 14.28 -8.67 3.81
CA TYR A 30 15.57 -9.39 3.69
C TYR A 30 16.81 -8.47 3.68
N GLY A 31 16.71 -7.25 3.13
CA GLY A 31 17.84 -6.32 3.08
C GLY A 31 18.07 -5.47 4.34
N LEU A 32 17.04 -5.28 5.17
CA LEU A 32 17.12 -4.47 6.40
C LEU A 32 17.11 -5.30 7.68
N ARG A 33 16.79 -6.60 7.60
CA ARG A 33 16.68 -7.53 8.73
C ARG A 33 17.98 -7.69 9.52
N ASP A 34 19.11 -7.67 8.81
CA ASP A 34 20.43 -7.96 9.40
C ASP A 34 21.15 -6.70 9.91
N LEU A 35 20.55 -5.52 9.71
CA LEU A 35 21.08 -4.26 10.22
C LEU A 35 20.80 -4.12 11.73
N ASP A 36 21.60 -3.30 12.39
CA ASP A 36 21.30 -2.84 13.75
C ASP A 36 19.87 -2.23 13.78
N PRO A 37 19.04 -2.53 14.79
CA PRO A 37 17.63 -2.10 14.81
C PRO A 37 17.43 -0.60 14.60
N ALA A 38 18.29 0.25 15.17
CA ALA A 38 18.17 1.70 15.02
C ALA A 38 18.54 2.15 13.59
N LEU A 39 19.56 1.51 13.02
CA LEU A 39 20.05 1.77 11.68
C LEU A 39 19.04 1.28 10.62
N GLY A 40 18.41 0.12 10.86
CA GLY A 40 17.33 -0.43 10.04
C GLY A 40 16.10 0.48 10.02
N GLN A 41 15.67 1.00 11.17
CA GLN A 41 14.57 1.97 11.25
C GLN A 41 14.89 3.25 10.45
N GLN A 42 16.09 3.80 10.60
CA GLN A 42 16.50 5.03 9.90
C GLN A 42 16.49 4.83 8.39
N TRP A 43 17.07 3.74 7.89
CA TRP A 43 17.05 3.44 6.44
C TRP A 43 15.66 3.16 5.93
N PHE A 44 14.83 2.45 6.69
CA PHE A 44 13.44 2.22 6.33
C PHE A 44 12.74 3.56 6.09
N ILE A 45 12.77 4.48 7.07
CA ILE A 45 12.14 5.81 6.92
C ILE A 45 12.79 6.59 5.77
N ALA A 46 14.12 6.62 5.68
CA ALA A 46 14.84 7.40 4.68
C ALA A 46 14.54 6.95 3.24
N LEU A 47 14.39 5.65 3.00
CA LEU A 47 14.04 5.08 1.69
C LEU A 47 12.58 5.34 1.32
N HIS A 48 11.68 5.46 2.30
CA HIS A 48 10.28 5.80 2.05
C HIS A 48 10.11 7.25 1.57
N VAL A 49 10.97 8.19 1.94
CA VAL A 49 10.89 9.60 1.49
C VAL A 49 10.96 9.74 -0.05
N PRO A 50 12.01 9.28 -0.75
CA PRO A 50 12.07 9.37 -2.20
C PRO A 50 10.99 8.52 -2.87
N LEU A 51 10.63 7.37 -2.30
CA LEU A 51 9.52 6.55 -2.80
C LEU A 51 8.19 7.33 -2.77
N CYS A 52 7.88 7.99 -1.65
CA CYS A 52 6.70 8.83 -1.51
C CYS A 52 6.67 9.97 -2.53
N VAL A 53 7.80 10.64 -2.77
CA VAL A 53 7.91 11.68 -3.81
C VAL A 53 7.60 11.11 -5.19
N ALA A 54 8.22 9.98 -5.55
CA ALA A 54 7.98 9.34 -6.84
C ALA A 54 6.51 8.90 -7.01
N LEU A 55 5.92 8.32 -5.98
CA LEU A 55 4.51 7.90 -5.98
C LEU A 55 3.57 9.10 -6.11
N MET A 56 3.78 10.16 -5.33
CA MET A 56 2.98 11.39 -5.40
C MET A 56 3.04 12.02 -6.79
N TRP A 57 4.22 12.05 -7.41
CA TRP A 57 4.40 12.52 -8.78
C TRP A 57 3.62 11.64 -9.78
N LEU A 58 3.74 10.31 -9.69
CA LEU A 58 3.07 9.36 -10.58
C LEU A 58 1.54 9.41 -10.48
N ILE A 59 0.97 9.51 -9.28
CA ILE A 59 -0.49 9.57 -9.05
C ILE A 59 -1.09 10.97 -9.31
N GLY A 60 -0.24 11.99 -9.38
CA GLY A 60 -0.55 13.38 -9.70
C GLY A 60 -0.24 13.78 -11.14
N HIS A 61 0.36 12.89 -11.93
CA HIS A 61 0.88 13.21 -13.25
C HIS A 61 -0.17 13.85 -14.19
N PRO A 62 0.19 14.87 -15.00
CA PRO A 62 -0.76 15.54 -15.90
C PRO A 62 -1.38 14.59 -16.94
N CYS A 63 -0.57 13.70 -17.53
CA CYS A 63 -1.05 12.68 -18.46
C CYS A 63 -2.04 11.73 -17.75
N GLN A 64 -3.29 11.71 -18.24
CA GLN A 64 -4.38 10.94 -17.65
C GLN A 64 -4.14 9.43 -17.69
N ALA A 65 -3.52 8.91 -18.76
CA ALA A 65 -3.20 7.49 -18.88
C ALA A 65 -2.21 7.07 -17.78
N MET A 66 -1.09 7.78 -17.66
CA MET A 66 -0.09 7.49 -16.62
C MET A 66 -0.67 7.62 -15.22
N ARG A 67 -1.38 8.71 -14.93
CA ARG A 67 -2.04 8.92 -13.65
C ARG A 67 -2.98 7.78 -13.27
N ARG A 68 -3.73 7.25 -14.24
CA ARG A 68 -4.67 6.16 -14.02
C ARG A 68 -3.94 4.84 -13.77
N THR A 69 -2.98 4.50 -14.63
CA THR A 69 -2.17 3.28 -14.49
C THR A 69 -1.46 3.26 -13.15
N SER A 70 -0.84 4.37 -12.73
CA SER A 70 -0.17 4.48 -11.43
C SER A 70 -1.12 4.21 -10.25
N ARG A 71 -2.36 4.72 -10.31
CA ARG A 71 -3.36 4.46 -9.26
C ARG A 71 -3.83 3.01 -9.24
N GLN A 72 -4.00 2.40 -10.42
CA GLN A 72 -4.33 0.98 -10.52
C GLN A 72 -3.19 0.12 -9.98
N LEU A 73 -1.94 0.42 -10.33
CA LEU A 73 -0.76 -0.29 -9.83
C LEU A 73 -0.65 -0.18 -8.31
N LEU A 74 -0.83 1.02 -7.73
CA LEU A 74 -0.79 1.18 -6.27
C LEU A 74 -1.95 0.45 -5.57
N ALA A 75 -3.15 0.48 -6.14
CA ALA A 75 -4.29 -0.27 -5.60
C ALA A 75 -4.06 -1.80 -5.70
N ALA A 76 -3.47 -2.28 -6.78
CA ALA A 76 -3.09 -3.69 -6.92
C ALA A 76 -1.99 -4.07 -5.94
N PHE A 77 -1.01 -3.19 -5.75
CA PHE A 77 0.02 -3.36 -4.74
C PHE A 77 -0.57 -3.46 -3.34
N ALA A 78 -1.53 -2.60 -2.98
CA ALA A 78 -2.23 -2.69 -1.69
C ALA A 78 -2.90 -4.06 -1.44
N VAL A 79 -3.50 -4.66 -2.48
CA VAL A 79 -4.11 -6.01 -2.39
C VAL A 79 -3.04 -7.07 -2.17
N VAL A 80 -1.97 -7.04 -2.98
CA VAL A 80 -0.85 -7.99 -2.85
C VAL A 80 -0.16 -7.86 -1.50
N HIS A 81 0.06 -6.63 -1.05
CA HIS A 81 0.68 -6.29 0.23
C HIS A 81 -0.12 -6.86 1.40
N ALA A 82 -1.44 -6.65 1.42
CA ALA A 82 -2.31 -7.27 2.41
C ALA A 82 -2.23 -8.82 2.40
N GLY A 83 -2.14 -9.41 1.20
CA GLY A 83 -1.91 -10.85 1.05
C GLY A 83 -0.55 -11.33 1.59
N LEU A 84 0.51 -10.54 1.42
CA LEU A 84 1.84 -10.82 1.98
C LEU A 84 1.79 -10.80 3.51
N HIS A 85 1.11 -9.82 4.12
CA HIS A 85 0.90 -9.80 5.56
C HIS A 85 0.12 -11.01 6.07
N TYR A 86 -0.93 -11.40 5.35
CA TYR A 86 -1.70 -12.61 5.68
C TYR A 86 -0.81 -13.86 5.65
N ASN A 87 0.08 -13.99 4.66
CA ASN A 87 1.00 -15.12 4.58
C ASN A 87 2.09 -15.09 5.67
N LEU A 88 2.54 -13.88 6.06
CA LEU A 88 3.59 -13.69 7.06
C LEU A 88 3.07 -13.66 8.50
N GLN A 89 1.77 -13.77 8.73
CA GLN A 89 1.15 -13.67 10.07
C GLN A 89 1.69 -14.69 11.09
N GLN A 90 2.20 -15.84 10.61
CA GLN A 90 2.80 -16.87 11.46
C GLN A 90 4.32 -16.72 11.65
N HIS A 91 4.93 -15.72 11.01
CA HIS A 91 6.36 -15.51 11.08
C HIS A 91 6.74 -14.93 12.47
N PRO A 92 7.81 -15.40 13.12
CA PRO A 92 8.17 -14.98 14.49
C PRO A 92 8.56 -13.50 14.64
N LEU A 93 8.80 -12.82 13.51
CA LEU A 93 9.10 -11.38 13.45
C LEU A 93 7.88 -10.53 13.07
N TYR A 94 6.70 -11.15 12.92
CA TYR A 94 5.45 -10.45 12.63
C TYR A 94 4.88 -9.90 13.94
N LEU A 95 4.70 -8.58 14.02
CA LEU A 95 4.27 -7.88 15.24
C LEU A 95 2.91 -7.17 15.07
N PHE A 96 2.23 -7.35 13.94
CA PHE A 96 0.96 -6.69 13.63
C PHE A 96 -0.25 -7.39 14.25
N ASP A 97 -0.23 -7.60 15.56
CA ASP A 97 -1.28 -8.34 16.27
C ASP A 97 -2.47 -7.45 16.66
N SER A 98 -2.27 -6.13 16.70
CA SER A 98 -3.31 -5.19 17.15
C SER A 98 -4.48 -5.11 16.17
N LEU A 99 -5.69 -4.88 16.69
CA LEU A 99 -6.88 -4.67 15.86
C LEU A 99 -6.69 -3.51 14.88
N LEU A 100 -6.00 -2.44 15.30
CA LEU A 100 -5.71 -1.28 14.46
C LEU A 100 -4.81 -1.68 13.28
N SER A 101 -3.71 -2.38 13.55
CA SER A 101 -2.78 -2.89 12.54
C SER A 101 -3.48 -3.75 11.50
N GLN A 102 -4.23 -4.75 11.97
CA GLN A 102 -4.99 -5.64 11.09
C GLN A 102 -6.03 -4.87 10.26
N THR A 103 -6.72 -3.89 10.89
CA THR A 103 -7.70 -3.06 10.19
C THR A 103 -7.02 -2.23 9.10
N LEU A 104 -5.88 -1.59 9.39
CA LEU A 104 -5.13 -0.79 8.41
C LEU A 104 -4.72 -1.66 7.21
N ILE A 105 -4.12 -2.83 7.45
CA ILE A 105 -3.67 -3.75 6.41
C ILE A 105 -4.84 -4.25 5.55
N PHE A 106 -5.83 -4.89 6.18
CA PHE A 106 -6.90 -5.56 5.44
C PHE A 106 -7.92 -4.58 4.85
N ALA A 107 -8.23 -3.47 5.52
CA ALA A 107 -9.07 -2.43 4.93
C ALA A 107 -8.36 -1.73 3.76
N CYS A 108 -7.04 -1.54 3.84
CA CYS A 108 -6.27 -1.02 2.70
C CYS A 108 -6.38 -1.96 1.49
N GLY A 109 -6.14 -3.25 1.68
CA GLY A 109 -6.29 -4.26 0.61
C GLY A 109 -7.73 -4.31 0.07
N ALA A 110 -8.75 -4.34 0.93
CA ALA A 110 -10.15 -4.39 0.52
C ALA A 110 -10.57 -3.15 -0.29
N THR A 111 -10.17 -1.96 0.16
CA THR A 111 -10.49 -0.71 -0.56
C THR A 111 -9.74 -0.60 -1.89
N GLY A 112 -8.50 -1.11 -1.97
CA GLY A 112 -7.74 -1.26 -3.22
C GLY A 112 -8.43 -2.19 -4.22
N LEU A 113 -8.88 -3.36 -3.77
CA LEU A 113 -9.62 -4.33 -4.59
C LEU A 113 -10.93 -3.72 -5.12
N LEU A 114 -11.73 -3.10 -4.25
CA LEU A 114 -12.97 -2.43 -4.63
C LEU A 114 -12.73 -1.32 -5.67
N TYR A 115 -11.66 -0.55 -5.50
CA TYR A 115 -11.28 0.47 -6.48
C TYR A 115 -10.96 -0.14 -7.85
N LEU A 116 -10.19 -1.23 -7.90
CA LEU A 116 -9.84 -1.93 -9.13
C LEU A 116 -11.06 -2.51 -9.84
N MET A 117 -11.97 -3.16 -9.11
CA MET A 117 -13.19 -3.73 -9.68
C MET A 117 -14.06 -2.65 -10.33
N LEU A 118 -14.24 -1.51 -9.67
CA LEU A 118 -15.01 -0.38 -10.19
C LEU A 118 -14.33 0.32 -11.37
N ASP A 119 -13.00 0.40 -11.37
CA ASP A 119 -12.26 1.07 -12.44
C ASP A 119 -12.09 0.18 -13.69
N LEU A 120 -11.94 -1.14 -13.52
CA LEU A 120 -11.91 -2.13 -14.61
C LEU A 120 -13.29 -2.40 -15.20
N GLY A 121 -14.33 -2.51 -14.36
CA GLY A 121 -15.70 -2.72 -14.82
C GLY A 121 -16.18 -1.63 -15.77
N ARG A 122 -15.70 -0.39 -15.59
CA ARG A 122 -16.03 0.75 -16.46
C ARG A 122 -15.28 0.78 -17.79
N GLN A 123 -14.21 -0.02 -17.95
CA GLN A 123 -13.53 -0.18 -19.24
C GLN A 123 -14.24 -1.18 -20.14
N ARG A 124 -14.99 -2.11 -19.52
CA ARG A 124 -15.68 -3.18 -20.22
C ARG A 124 -17.07 -2.80 -20.71
N SER A 125 -17.65 -1.69 -20.24
CA SER A 125 -18.86 -1.13 -20.86
C SER A 125 -18.46 -0.50 -22.20
N PRO A 126 -18.76 -1.13 -23.35
CA PRO A 126 -18.63 -0.45 -24.63
C PRO A 126 -19.63 0.71 -24.63
N CYS A 127 -19.36 1.74 -25.42
CA CYS A 127 -20.42 2.64 -25.86
C CYS A 127 -21.54 1.75 -26.41
N ASN A 128 -22.72 1.78 -25.77
CA ASN A 128 -23.93 1.43 -26.51
C ASN A 128 -24.14 2.64 -27.43
N ASP A 129 -23.83 2.45 -28.71
CA ASP A 129 -24.26 3.34 -29.79
C ASP A 129 -25.79 3.40 -29.87
#